data_AF-A0A929YQL8-F1
#
_entry.id   AF-A0A929YQL8-F1
#
_cell.length_a   1.000
_cell.length_b   1.000
_cell.length_c   1.000
_cell.angle_alpha   90.00
_cell.angle_beta   90.00
_cell.angle_gamma   90.00
#
_symmetry.space_group_name_H-M   'P 1'
#
loop_
_entity.id
_entity.type
_entity.pdbx_description
1 polymer ?
#
loop_
_entity_poly.entity_id
_entity_poly.type
_entity_poly.pdbx_seq_one_letter_code
_entity_poly.pdbx_strand_id
1 'polypeptide(L)'
;MTATEYEQQAHRTIAGHAAENIVYLSFGLMAEAGEVADKIAKAVRRDEIEIDNNEIFFVRGNCFQFRDNIVDELGDVLWFVAMLARRLGFSLEEVMRRNLDKLADRQARGVIIGDGDKR
;
A
#
# COMPACT_ATOMS: atom_id res chain seq x y z
N MET A 1 -11.59 5.37 -12.26
CA MET A 1 -10.26 6.02 -12.35
C MET A 1 -9.27 4.99 -12.86
N THR A 2 -8.53 5.29 -13.92
CA THR A 2 -7.44 4.45 -14.43
C THR A 2 -6.14 4.69 -13.65
N ALA A 3 -5.14 3.81 -13.77
CA ALA A 3 -3.83 4.00 -13.15
C ALA A 3 -3.17 5.31 -13.60
N THR A 4 -3.28 5.62 -14.90
CA THR A 4 -2.78 6.86 -15.50
C THR A 4 -3.54 8.08 -15.00
N GLU A 5 -4.88 8.02 -14.91
CA GLU A 5 -5.68 9.12 -14.33
C GLU A 5 -5.35 9.37 -12.86
N TYR A 6 -5.14 8.31 -12.08
CA TYR A 6 -4.74 8.40 -10.67
C TYR A 6 -3.36 9.02 -10.53
N GLU A 7 -2.34 8.48 -11.23
CA GLU A 7 -0.96 8.98 -11.17
C GLU A 7 -0.89 10.47 -11.52
N GLN A 8 -1.61 10.90 -12.57
CA GLN A 8 -1.65 12.30 -12.98
C GLN A 8 -2.31 13.20 -11.92
N GLN A 9 -3.37 12.73 -11.26
CA GLN A 9 -4.03 13.49 -10.19
C GLN A 9 -3.17 13.52 -8.92
N ALA A 10 -2.59 12.40 -8.52
CA ALA A 10 -1.67 12.29 -7.38
C ALA A 10 -0.44 13.19 -7.55
N HIS A 11 0.12 13.27 -8.74
CA HIS A 11 1.25 14.16 -9.01
C HIS A 11 0.91 15.64 -8.83
N ARG A 12 -0.35 16.04 -9.09
CA ARG A 12 -0.78 17.44 -8.88
C ARG A 12 -0.86 17.82 -7.41
N THR A 13 -0.86 16.87 -6.49
CA THR A 13 -0.92 17.13 -5.04
C THR A 13 0.46 17.22 -4.40
N ILE A 14 1.55 17.05 -5.15
CA ILE A 14 2.90 17.10 -4.60
C ILE A 14 3.22 18.50 -4.05
N ALA A 15 3.76 18.55 -2.84
CA ALA A 15 4.11 19.79 -2.16
C ALA A 15 5.43 20.38 -2.70
N GLY A 16 5.42 20.80 -3.96
CA GLY A 16 6.56 21.38 -4.66
C GLY A 16 7.72 20.40 -4.90
N HIS A 17 8.75 20.88 -5.59
CA HIS A 17 9.87 20.02 -6.05
C HIS A 17 10.68 19.38 -4.92
N ALA A 18 10.65 19.94 -3.70
CA ALA A 18 11.33 19.34 -2.56
C ALA A 18 10.72 17.98 -2.18
N ALA A 19 9.42 17.76 -2.42
CA ALA A 19 8.74 16.50 -2.17
C ALA A 19 8.92 15.46 -3.30
N GLU A 20 9.64 15.78 -4.37
CA GLU A 20 9.97 14.85 -5.46
C GLU A 20 11.29 14.10 -5.25
N ASN A 21 11.96 14.27 -4.12
CA ASN A 21 13.24 13.61 -3.89
C ASN A 21 13.06 12.13 -3.47
N ILE A 22 13.98 11.27 -3.92
CA ILE A 22 13.90 9.81 -3.67
C ILE A 22 13.89 9.49 -2.18
N VAL A 23 14.65 10.24 -1.37
CA VAL A 23 14.74 10.00 0.08
C VAL A 23 13.39 10.21 0.75
N TYR A 24 12.72 11.33 0.46
CA TYR A 24 11.38 11.62 0.96
C TYR A 24 10.36 10.58 0.51
N LEU A 25 10.32 10.28 -0.79
CA LEU A 25 9.35 9.32 -1.33
C LEU A 25 9.55 7.89 -0.80
N SER A 26 10.81 7.49 -0.59
CA SER A 26 11.14 6.15 -0.06
C SER A 26 10.80 6.04 1.43
N PHE A 27 11.15 7.04 2.23
CA PHE A 27 10.83 7.02 3.66
C PHE A 27 9.35 7.27 3.94
N GLY A 28 8.68 8.08 3.12
CA GLY A 28 7.23 8.25 3.16
C GLY A 28 6.52 6.93 2.89
N LEU A 29 6.88 6.22 1.81
CA LEU A 29 6.34 4.88 1.53
C LEU A 29 6.46 3.92 2.74
N MET A 30 7.63 3.92 3.39
CA MET A 30 7.88 3.12 4.59
C MET A 30 6.99 3.56 5.76
N ALA A 31 6.82 4.87 5.96
CA ALA A 31 6.00 5.43 7.02
C ALA A 31 4.53 5.02 6.85
N GLU A 32 3.96 5.19 5.66
CA GLU A 32 2.53 4.88 5.42
C GLU A 32 2.25 3.37 5.55
N ALA A 33 3.17 2.51 5.12
CA ALA A 33 3.05 1.07 5.38
C ALA A 33 3.04 0.76 6.89
N GLY A 34 3.79 1.54 7.68
CA GLY A 34 3.76 1.49 9.14
C GLY A 34 2.45 2.01 9.73
N GLU A 35 1.87 3.08 9.16
CA GLU A 35 0.56 3.61 9.58
C GLU A 35 -0.56 2.59 9.38
N VAL A 36 -0.57 1.86 8.26
CA VAL A 36 -1.51 0.73 8.04
C VAL A 36 -1.41 -0.28 9.19
N ALA A 37 -0.19 -0.68 9.56
CA ALA A 37 0.04 -1.62 10.67
C ALA A 37 -0.38 -1.01 12.02
N ASP A 38 -0.12 0.27 12.23
CA ASP A 38 -0.44 0.99 13.47
C ASP A 38 -1.95 1.16 13.69
N LYS A 39 -2.77 1.35 12.63
CA LYS A 39 -4.25 1.34 12.77
C LYS A 39 -4.74 0.02 13.37
N ILE A 40 -4.23 -1.10 12.84
CA ILE A 40 -4.59 -2.44 13.32
C ILE A 40 -4.10 -2.63 14.76
N ALA A 41 -2.83 -2.32 15.04
CA ALA A 41 -2.25 -2.47 16.37
C ALA A 41 -2.96 -1.63 17.44
N LYS A 42 -3.35 -0.39 17.10
CA LYS A 42 -4.11 0.48 18.00
C LYS A 42 -5.51 -0.06 18.27
N ALA A 43 -6.20 -0.59 17.27
CA ALA A 43 -7.53 -1.16 17.44
C ALA A 43 -7.50 -2.41 18.33
N VAL A 44 -6.50 -3.29 18.17
CA VAL A 44 -6.27 -4.44 19.06
C VAL A 44 -6.00 -3.96 20.49
N ARG A 45 -5.06 -3.02 20.69
CA ARG A 45 -4.71 -2.48 22.03
C ARG A 45 -5.91 -1.83 22.74
N ARG A 46 -6.87 -1.31 21.98
CA ARG A 46 -8.08 -0.64 22.49
C ARG A 46 -9.27 -1.59 22.58
N ASP A 47 -9.08 -2.90 22.46
CA ASP A 47 -10.14 -3.91 22.45
C ASP A 47 -11.28 -3.56 21.47
N GLU A 48 -10.98 -2.84 20.39
CA GLU A 48 -11.96 -2.49 19.33
C GLU A 48 -12.14 -3.69 18.39
N ILE A 49 -11.06 -4.43 18.17
CA ILE A 49 -11.04 -5.66 17.38
C ILE A 49 -10.27 -6.77 18.11
N GLU A 50 -10.63 -8.00 17.78
CA GLU A 50 -9.86 -9.21 18.04
C GLU A 50 -9.45 -9.84 16.71
N ILE A 51 -8.30 -10.51 16.69
CA ILE A 51 -7.83 -11.24 15.51
C ILE A 51 -7.70 -12.71 15.89
N ASP A 52 -8.50 -13.56 15.26
CA ASP A 52 -8.45 -15.02 15.43
C ASP A 52 -8.56 -15.70 14.07
N ASN A 53 -7.81 -16.80 13.88
CA ASN A 53 -7.78 -17.55 12.62
C ASN A 53 -7.61 -16.68 11.35
N ASN A 54 -6.81 -15.60 11.44
CA ASN A 54 -6.57 -14.63 10.37
C ASN A 54 -7.80 -13.80 9.94
N GLU A 55 -8.82 -13.73 10.80
CA GLU A 55 -10.02 -12.90 10.63
C GLU A 55 -10.06 -11.79 11.68
N ILE A 56 -10.66 -10.65 11.31
CA ILE A 56 -10.87 -9.50 12.21
C ILE A 56 -12.30 -9.55 12.75
N PHE A 57 -12.42 -9.69 14.07
CA PHE A 57 -13.69 -9.65 14.79
C PHE A 57 -13.85 -8.29 15.47
N PHE A 58 -14.95 -7.59 15.20
CA PHE A 58 -15.24 -6.32 15.87
C PHE A 58 -15.88 -6.56 17.23
N VAL A 59 -15.25 -6.02 18.27
CA VAL A 59 -15.71 -6.14 19.66
C VAL A 59 -16.46 -4.87 20.08
N ARG A 60 -15.92 -3.69 19.77
CA ARG A 60 -16.56 -2.39 20.07
C ARG A 60 -16.09 -1.28 19.13
N GLY A 61 -16.74 -0.13 19.22
CA GLY A 61 -16.43 1.04 18.39
C GLY A 61 -17.16 1.02 17.05
N ASN A 62 -16.68 1.84 16.11
CA ASN A 62 -17.30 2.00 14.79
C ASN A 62 -16.51 1.23 13.73
N CYS A 63 -17.08 0.13 13.24
CA CYS A 63 -16.43 -0.73 12.26
C CYS A 63 -16.25 -0.07 10.88
N PHE A 64 -17.15 0.83 10.48
CA PHE A 64 -17.01 1.58 9.24
C PHE A 64 -15.83 2.54 9.35
N GLN A 65 -15.73 3.29 10.44
CA GLN A 65 -14.61 4.19 10.66
C GLN A 65 -13.25 3.46 10.69
N PHE A 66 -13.18 2.29 11.31
CA PHE A 66 -11.95 1.49 11.30
C PHE A 66 -11.53 1.11 9.87
N ARG A 67 -12.49 0.65 9.06
CA ARG A 67 -12.22 0.26 7.66
C ARG A 67 -11.83 1.47 6.82
N ASP A 68 -12.54 2.58 6.96
CA ASP A 68 -12.24 3.83 6.25
C ASP A 68 -10.82 4.30 6.60
N ASN A 69 -10.44 4.29 7.88
CA ASN A 69 -9.08 4.63 8.29
C ASN A 69 -8.03 3.72 7.65
N ILE A 70 -8.28 2.41 7.51
CA ILE A 70 -7.33 1.51 6.83
C ILE A 70 -7.26 1.82 5.34
N VAL A 71 -8.40 2.10 4.71
CA VAL A 71 -8.46 2.46 3.28
C VAL A 71 -7.70 3.75 3.02
N ASP A 72 -7.79 4.74 3.91
CA ASP A 72 -7.05 5.99 3.82
C ASP A 72 -5.53 5.72 3.82
N GLU A 73 -5.01 4.96 4.79
CA GLU A 73 -3.57 4.64 4.86
C GLU A 73 -3.10 3.78 3.67
N LEU A 74 -3.94 2.85 3.18
CA LEU A 74 -3.65 2.11 1.95
C LEU A 74 -3.59 3.05 0.73
N GLY A 75 -4.42 4.10 0.73
CA GLY A 75 -4.40 5.17 -0.26
C GLY A 75 -3.09 5.96 -0.22
N ASP A 76 -2.58 6.25 0.97
CA ASP A 76 -1.31 6.97 1.16
C ASP A 76 -0.12 6.10 0.71
N VAL A 77 -0.13 4.80 1.02
CA VAL A 77 0.83 3.83 0.44
C VAL A 77 0.79 3.87 -1.09
N LEU A 78 -0.40 3.83 -1.69
CA LEU A 78 -0.54 3.88 -3.14
C LEU A 78 -0.01 5.20 -3.72
N TRP A 79 -0.23 6.32 -3.04
CA TRP A 79 0.26 7.63 -3.45
C TRP A 79 1.80 7.65 -3.52
N PHE A 80 2.46 7.17 -2.47
CA PHE A 80 3.92 7.08 -2.46
C PHE A 80 4.49 6.10 -3.48
N VAL A 81 3.82 4.96 -3.73
CA VAL A 81 4.19 4.04 -4.82
C VAL A 81 4.14 4.76 -6.17
N ALA A 82 3.06 5.49 -6.45
CA ALA A 82 2.89 6.21 -7.72
C ALA A 82 3.96 7.30 -7.89
N MET A 83 4.21 8.11 -6.84
CA MET A 83 5.21 9.17 -6.91
C MET A 83 6.63 8.64 -7.02
N LEU A 84 6.96 7.57 -6.29
CA LEU A 84 8.28 6.94 -6.37
C LEU A 84 8.51 6.28 -7.74
N ALA A 85 7.51 5.57 -8.28
CA ALA A 85 7.58 5.00 -9.62
C ALA A 85 7.89 6.08 -10.66
N ARG A 86 7.09 7.16 -10.64
CA ARG A 86 7.28 8.31 -11.53
C ARG A 86 8.66 8.93 -11.37
N ARG A 87 9.14 9.09 -10.14
CA ARG A 87 10.46 9.66 -9.85
C ARG A 87 11.61 8.81 -10.40
N LEU A 88 11.42 7.50 -10.47
CA LEU A 88 12.34 6.52 -11.03
C LEU A 88 12.17 6.32 -12.55
N GLY A 89 11.24 7.03 -13.19
CA GLY A 89 11.01 6.97 -14.64
C GLY A 89 10.08 5.85 -15.10
N PHE A 90 9.27 5.28 -14.20
CA PHE A 90 8.25 4.28 -14.53
C PHE A 90 6.85 4.88 -14.33
N SER A 91 5.88 4.44 -15.12
CA SER A 91 4.47 4.76 -14.82
C SER A 91 3.90 3.80 -13.78
N LEU A 92 2.88 4.23 -13.03
CA LEU A 92 2.14 3.34 -12.14
C LEU A 92 1.56 2.12 -12.89
N GLU A 93 1.08 2.33 -14.12
CA GLU A 93 0.58 1.25 -14.97
C GLU A 93 1.67 0.21 -15.30
N GLU A 94 2.90 0.66 -15.56
CA GLU A 94 4.03 -0.25 -15.80
C GLU A 94 4.37 -1.06 -14.54
N VAL A 95 4.34 -0.45 -13.36
CA VAL A 95 4.55 -1.14 -12.08
C VAL A 95 3.48 -2.21 -11.85
N MET A 96 2.21 -1.87 -12.07
CA MET A 96 1.09 -2.81 -11.94
C MET A 96 1.22 -3.99 -12.91
N ARG A 97 1.49 -3.71 -14.19
CA ARG A 97 1.65 -4.74 -15.22
C ARG A 97 2.80 -5.70 -14.89
N ARG A 98 3.98 -5.16 -14.56
CA ARG A 98 5.15 -5.98 -14.16
C ARG A 98 4.87 -6.83 -12.92
N ASN A 99 4.07 -6.32 -11.98
CA ASN A 99 3.68 -7.10 -10.81
C ASN A 99 2.80 -8.29 -11.21
N LEU A 100 1.78 -8.07 -12.02
CA LEU A 100 0.86 -9.12 -12.49
C LEU A 100 1.59 -10.18 -13.32
N ASP A 101 2.42 -9.77 -14.29
CA ASP A 101 3.21 -10.69 -15.12
C ASP A 101 4.09 -11.61 -14.26
N LYS A 102 4.77 -11.04 -13.27
CA LYS A 102 5.60 -11.78 -12.31
C LYS A 102 4.79 -12.75 -11.44
N LEU A 103 3.60 -12.35 -10.98
CA LEU A 103 2.75 -13.22 -10.15
C LEU A 103 2.13 -14.35 -10.98
N ALA A 104 1.70 -14.07 -12.21
CA ALA A 104 1.18 -15.07 -13.14
C ALA A 104 2.25 -16.12 -13.49
N ASP A 105 3.49 -15.70 -13.75
CA ASP A 105 4.61 -16.61 -13.95
C ASP A 105 4.86 -17.52 -12.73
N ARG A 106 4.87 -16.94 -11.51
CA ARG A 106 5.02 -17.73 -10.27
C ARG A 106 3.89 -18.74 -10.08
N GLN A 107 2.66 -18.35 -10.43
CA GLN A 107 1.51 -19.24 -10.40
C GLN A 107 1.66 -20.39 -11.40
N ALA A 108 2.04 -20.09 -12.65
CA ALA A 108 2.25 -21.09 -13.70
C ALA A 108 3.36 -22.10 -13.33
N ARG A 109 4.39 -21.65 -12.61
CA ARG A 109 5.48 -22.50 -12.11
C ARG A 109 5.15 -23.25 -10.81
N GLY A 110 4.00 -23.01 -10.19
CA GLY A 110 3.64 -23.61 -8.91
C GLY A 110 4.49 -23.15 -7.72
N VAL A 111 5.16 -22.00 -7.83
CA VAL A 111 6.07 -21.44 -6.79
C VAL A 111 5.51 -20.16 -6.15
N ILE A 112 4.20 -19.91 -6.28
CA ILE A 112 3.56 -18.72 -5.71
C ILE A 112 3.61 -18.73 -4.17
N ILE A 113 3.55 -19.92 -3.57
CA ILE A 113 3.88 -20.18 -2.16
C ILE A 113 5.41 -20.36 -2.11
N GLY A 114 6.14 -19.25 -2.25
CA GLY A 114 7.60 -19.28 -2.23
C GLY A 114 8.14 -19.42 -0.81
N ASP A 115 9.03 -20.38 -0.59
CA ASP A 115 9.72 -20.67 0.68
C ASP A 115 10.85 -19.64 0.98
N GLY A 116 10.61 -18.37 0.69
CA GLY A 116 11.51 -17.24 0.99
C GLY A 116 12.72 -17.05 0.06
N ASP A 117 13.36 -18.12 -0.44
CA ASP A 117 14.79 -18.04 -0.82
C ASP A 117 15.16 -18.12 -2.31
N LYS A 118 14.21 -18.27 -3.24
CA LYS A 118 14.53 -18.23 -4.69
C LYS A 118 13.59 -17.32 -5.44
N ARG A 119 13.99 -16.04 -5.52
CA ARG A 119 13.47 -15.07 -6.49
C ARG A 119 14.19 -15.22 -7.82
#